data_AF-A0A0G1HLR9-F1
#
_entry.id   AF-A0A0G1HLR9-F1
#
_cell.length_a   1.000
_cell.length_b   1.000
_cell.length_c   1.000
_cell.angle_alpha   90.00
_cell.angle_beta   90.00
_cell.angle_gamma   90.00
#
_symmetry.space_group_name_H-M   'P 1'
#
loop_
_entity.id
_entity.type
_entity.pdbx_description
1 polymer ?
#
loop_
_entity_poly.entity_id
_entity_poly.type
_entity_poly.pdbx_seq_one_letter_code
_entity_poly.pdbx_strand_id
1 'polypeptide(L)'
;MENHKLKTVNQISRLICVLSAALFLIMAPDALSTTSTTISLNDYIAYFYNKHSAFLNETYQTTFRAWHFDIPYYEPDKRWMKTNMSPRYQMSSAAFYAYQMQDSSRARVLVRDAILDTTIRYEKQGPSESFEGAIAAFLTVRLLEREETFPKHKRLFNAEEKRKILSILSKRLFLGLPTKDTENRAALAGVYWYYTGAYLQKHGILNDSEFQKVKERAKAKIDQSIKETLARPDNRYREKGLFSLHYHIVETFMLLMYGHLANEPVYMEKARAMTDVINSLAQDDGFLDAHIGHRPSGIGAQGYLMAGVLNLYFKNKTRAEKFFNYSYGARFFKDLRHPNRLVWYDTKSSSPIFNDDISFVNMAELALILFQKDAPILIATLP
;
A
#
# COMPACT_ATOMS: atom_id res chain seq x y z
N MET A 1 9.64 -73.43 14.18
CA MET A 1 10.39 -72.42 13.41
C MET A 1 9.53 -71.22 12.94
N GLU A 2 8.19 -71.29 12.96
CA GLU A 2 7.31 -70.19 12.49
C GLU A 2 7.16 -69.01 13.47
N ASN A 3 7.18 -69.24 14.79
CA ASN A 3 7.00 -68.18 15.79
C ASN A 3 8.12 -67.13 15.84
N HIS A 4 9.34 -67.49 15.42
CA HIS A 4 10.45 -66.54 15.37
C HIS A 4 10.32 -65.57 14.18
N LYS A 5 9.91 -66.07 13.00
CA LYS A 5 9.71 -65.22 11.81
C LYS A 5 8.62 -64.18 12.03
N LEU A 6 7.50 -64.54 12.68
CA LEU A 6 6.42 -63.60 12.95
C LEU A 6 6.83 -62.48 13.93
N LYS A 7 7.62 -62.82 14.97
CA LYS A 7 8.14 -61.81 15.92
C LYS A 7 9.13 -60.85 15.25
N THR A 8 10.01 -61.35 14.40
CA THR A 8 10.99 -60.53 13.68
C THR A 8 10.31 -59.59 12.68
N VAL A 9 9.31 -60.06 11.94
CA VAL A 9 8.53 -59.20 11.02
C VAL A 9 7.79 -58.10 11.78
N ASN A 10 7.14 -58.42 12.91
CA ASN A 10 6.46 -57.41 13.73
C ASN A 10 7.41 -56.36 14.33
N GLN A 11 8.63 -56.76 14.70
CA GLN A 11 9.64 -55.82 15.20
C GLN A 11 10.19 -54.92 14.09
N ILE A 12 10.43 -55.47 12.89
CA ILE A 12 10.87 -54.69 11.73
C ILE A 12 9.77 -53.70 11.30
N SER A 13 8.50 -54.10 11.26
CA SER A 13 7.39 -53.19 10.91
C SER A 13 7.24 -52.04 11.92
N ARG A 14 7.42 -52.31 13.23
CA ARG A 14 7.41 -51.26 14.26
C ARG A 14 8.60 -50.31 14.09
N LEU A 15 9.79 -50.84 13.81
CA LEU A 15 10.98 -50.04 13.57
C LEU A 15 10.83 -49.15 12.33
N ILE A 16 10.27 -49.67 11.24
CA ILE A 16 9.96 -48.91 10.03
C ILE A 16 8.94 -47.80 10.35
N CYS A 17 7.85 -48.09 11.06
CA CYS A 17 6.89 -47.05 11.47
C CYS A 17 7.52 -45.94 12.33
N VAL A 18 8.36 -46.30 13.30
CA VAL A 18 9.05 -45.32 14.16
C VAL A 18 10.05 -44.50 13.36
N LEU A 19 10.81 -45.12 12.44
CA LEU A 19 11.75 -44.42 11.57
C LEU A 19 11.04 -43.53 10.55
N SER A 20 9.90 -43.94 10.00
CA SER A 20 9.07 -43.12 9.11
C SER A 20 8.45 -41.93 9.85
N ALA A 21 7.98 -42.11 11.08
CA ALA A 21 7.48 -41.03 11.92
C ALA A 21 8.59 -40.05 12.34
N ALA A 22 9.78 -40.57 12.66
CA ALA A 22 10.95 -39.75 12.96
C ALA A 22 11.46 -38.99 11.72
N LEU A 23 11.46 -39.59 10.53
CA LEU A 23 11.75 -38.89 9.28
C LEU A 23 10.71 -37.80 8.99
N PHE A 24 9.43 -38.04 9.26
CA PHE A 24 8.39 -37.00 9.13
C PHE A 24 8.62 -35.82 10.08
N LEU A 25 9.05 -36.09 11.32
CA LEU A 25 9.37 -35.06 12.31
C LEU A 25 10.67 -34.29 11.99
N ILE A 26 11.63 -34.92 11.31
CA ILE A 26 12.91 -34.31 10.93
C ILE A 26 12.80 -33.55 9.60
N MET A 27 11.97 -34.03 8.66
CA MET A 27 11.80 -33.41 7.33
C MET A 27 10.69 -32.35 7.28
N ALA A 28 9.87 -32.22 8.33
CA ALA A 28 8.83 -31.20 8.39
C ALA A 28 8.75 -30.48 9.77
N PRO A 29 9.82 -29.82 10.25
CA PRO A 29 9.73 -29.00 11.45
C PRO A 29 8.70 -27.86 11.28
N ASP A 30 8.56 -27.35 10.05
CA ASP A 30 7.68 -26.23 9.71
C ASP A 30 6.20 -26.61 9.59
N ALA A 31 5.88 -27.90 9.38
CA ALA A 31 4.48 -28.35 9.26
C ALA A 31 3.75 -28.47 10.61
N LEU A 32 4.48 -28.42 11.74
CA LEU A 32 3.93 -28.52 13.09
C LEU A 32 3.93 -27.18 13.84
N SER A 33 4.41 -26.11 13.21
CA SER A 33 4.55 -24.78 13.81
C SER A 33 3.42 -23.85 13.35
N THR A 34 2.24 -23.94 13.98
CA THR A 34 1.17 -22.92 13.86
C THR A 34 1.39 -21.75 14.83
N THR A 35 2.65 -21.34 15.03
CA THR A 35 2.96 -20.26 15.98
C THR A 35 2.52 -18.91 15.44
N SER A 36 1.37 -18.43 15.91
CA SER A 36 0.94 -17.05 15.70
C SER A 36 1.93 -16.09 16.35
N THR A 37 2.46 -15.15 15.58
CA THR A 37 3.37 -14.11 16.07
C THR A 37 2.63 -12.79 16.14
N THR A 38 2.76 -12.07 17.26
CA THR A 38 2.30 -10.68 17.34
C THR A 38 3.36 -9.79 16.71
N ILE A 39 3.01 -9.04 15.66
CA ILE A 39 3.86 -8.04 15.02
C ILE A 39 3.17 -6.68 15.01
N SER A 40 3.91 -5.58 14.86
CA SER A 40 3.26 -4.27 14.66
C SER A 40 2.75 -4.09 13.22
N LEU A 41 1.80 -3.17 13.01
CA LEU A 41 1.45 -2.70 11.66
C LEU A 41 2.66 -2.17 10.89
N ASN A 42 3.59 -1.52 11.58
CA ASN A 42 4.83 -1.02 11.01
C ASN A 42 5.72 -2.18 10.51
N ASP A 43 5.88 -3.25 11.29
CA ASP A 43 6.61 -4.45 10.89
C ASP A 43 5.92 -5.17 9.71
N TYR A 44 4.58 -5.25 9.75
CA TYR A 44 3.78 -5.79 8.66
C TYR A 44 4.05 -5.04 7.35
N ILE A 45 4.05 -3.70 7.38
CA ILE A 45 4.32 -2.88 6.20
C ILE A 45 5.80 -2.99 5.79
N ALA A 46 6.73 -2.99 6.74
CA ALA A 46 8.16 -3.13 6.50
C ALA A 46 8.49 -4.43 5.76
N TYR A 47 7.78 -5.53 6.05
CA TYR A 47 7.90 -6.79 5.31
C TYR A 47 7.71 -6.59 3.80
N PHE A 48 6.61 -5.93 3.38
CA PHE A 48 6.35 -5.66 1.95
C PHE A 48 7.36 -4.69 1.34
N TYR A 49 7.77 -3.67 2.11
CA TYR A 49 8.71 -2.66 1.63
C TYR A 49 10.10 -3.26 1.38
N ASN A 50 10.58 -4.09 2.31
CA ASN A 50 11.87 -4.75 2.19
C ASN A 50 11.89 -5.78 1.05
N LYS A 51 10.80 -6.55 0.88
CA LYS A 51 10.65 -7.45 -0.26
C LYS A 51 10.65 -6.66 -1.58
N HIS A 52 9.79 -5.66 -1.72
CA HIS A 52 9.68 -4.94 -2.99
C HIS A 52 10.94 -4.14 -3.35
N SER A 53 11.60 -3.51 -2.37
CA SER A 53 12.89 -2.84 -2.62
C SER A 53 14.01 -3.81 -3.00
N ALA A 54 13.98 -5.07 -2.53
CA ALA A 54 14.89 -6.12 -3.04
C ALA A 54 14.65 -6.39 -4.53
N PHE A 55 13.38 -6.48 -4.97
CA PHE A 55 13.06 -6.59 -6.39
C PHE A 55 13.56 -5.38 -7.20
N LEU A 56 13.37 -4.16 -6.70
CA LEU A 56 13.88 -2.96 -7.36
C LEU A 56 15.42 -2.99 -7.47
N ASN A 57 16.11 -3.47 -6.43
CA ASN A 57 17.55 -3.65 -6.44
C ASN A 57 18.00 -4.73 -7.44
N GLU A 58 17.34 -5.89 -7.49
CA GLU A 58 17.64 -7.00 -8.41
C GLU A 58 17.44 -6.59 -9.87
N THR A 59 16.34 -5.90 -10.15
CA THR A 59 15.90 -5.63 -11.52
C THR A 59 16.64 -4.46 -12.17
N TYR A 60 17.02 -3.46 -11.37
CA TYR A 60 17.48 -2.17 -11.89
C TYR A 60 18.86 -1.76 -11.33
N GLN A 61 19.61 -2.71 -10.75
CA GLN A 61 20.89 -2.48 -10.07
C GLN A 61 21.91 -1.65 -10.86
N THR A 62 21.92 -1.79 -12.19
CA THR A 62 22.91 -1.19 -13.11
C THR A 62 22.41 0.06 -13.81
N THR A 63 21.09 0.25 -13.94
CA THR A 63 20.44 1.36 -14.64
C THR A 63 19.92 2.45 -13.71
N PHE A 64 19.83 2.21 -12.39
CA PHE A 64 19.33 3.18 -11.41
C PHE A 64 20.18 4.44 -11.21
N ARG A 65 21.41 4.50 -11.76
CA ARG A 65 22.27 5.71 -11.66
C ARG A 65 21.78 6.88 -12.50
N ALA A 66 20.79 6.67 -13.36
CA ALA A 66 20.06 7.73 -14.02
C ALA A 66 18.58 7.38 -13.94
N TRP A 67 17.77 8.18 -13.26
CA TRP A 67 16.30 8.11 -13.30
C TRP A 67 15.75 8.55 -14.67
N HIS A 68 16.43 8.14 -15.73
CA HIS A 68 16.12 8.40 -17.13
C HIS A 68 15.79 7.09 -17.86
N PHE A 69 14.90 6.22 -17.38
CA PHE A 69 14.60 5.03 -18.20
C PHE A 69 13.14 4.56 -18.23
N ASP A 70 12.76 4.19 -19.45
CA ASP A 70 11.69 3.26 -19.84
C ASP A 70 11.73 2.02 -18.94
N ILE A 71 10.56 1.63 -18.42
CA ILE A 71 10.44 0.45 -17.56
C ILE A 71 9.80 -0.70 -18.36
N PRO A 72 10.59 -1.71 -18.80
CA PRO A 72 10.09 -2.78 -19.68
C PRO A 72 9.18 -3.82 -18.99
N TYR A 73 8.93 -3.71 -17.68
CA TYR A 73 8.04 -4.64 -16.94
C TYR A 73 6.63 -4.10 -16.70
N TYR A 74 6.38 -2.84 -17.08
CA TYR A 74 5.06 -2.25 -17.22
C TYR A 74 4.70 -2.29 -18.72
N GLU A 75 4.37 -3.47 -19.26
CA GLU A 75 4.06 -3.74 -20.68
C GLU A 75 4.49 -2.65 -21.70
N PRO A 76 5.73 -2.70 -22.20
CA PRO A 76 6.22 -1.76 -23.21
C PRO A 76 5.50 -1.90 -24.57
N ASP A 77 4.82 -3.02 -24.83
CA ASP A 77 4.57 -3.39 -26.23
C ASP A 77 3.26 -2.89 -26.85
N LYS A 78 2.33 -2.25 -26.10
CA LYS A 78 1.09 -1.71 -26.73
C LYS A 78 0.54 -0.37 -26.23
N ARG A 79 1.15 0.35 -25.29
CA ARG A 79 0.59 1.66 -24.87
C ARG A 79 1.55 2.83 -24.65
N TRP A 80 2.85 2.63 -24.48
CA TRP A 80 3.72 3.75 -24.07
C TRP A 80 5.14 3.60 -24.63
N MET A 81 5.29 3.71 -25.96
CA MET A 81 6.60 3.97 -26.54
C MET A 81 7.01 5.42 -26.22
N LYS A 82 8.16 5.61 -25.55
CA LYS A 82 8.88 6.89 -25.32
C LYS A 82 8.32 7.90 -24.30
N THR A 83 7.94 7.50 -23.08
CA THR A 83 7.45 8.47 -22.09
C THR A 83 8.16 8.40 -20.75
N ASN A 84 8.80 9.52 -20.37
CA ASN A 84 9.09 9.95 -19.00
C ASN A 84 8.21 9.26 -17.94
N MET A 85 8.78 8.46 -17.04
CA MET A 85 8.06 7.85 -15.91
C MET A 85 7.23 8.91 -15.17
N SER A 86 5.94 8.63 -14.96
CA SER A 86 5.04 9.54 -14.23
C SER A 86 5.55 9.73 -12.79
N PRO A 87 5.53 10.97 -12.23
CA PRO A 87 5.90 11.25 -10.85
C PRO A 87 5.32 10.28 -9.81
N ARG A 88 4.12 9.74 -10.07
CA ARG A 88 3.48 8.74 -9.22
C ARG A 88 4.34 7.50 -9.06
N TYR A 89 4.78 6.91 -10.17
CA TYR A 89 5.59 5.69 -10.19
C TYR A 89 6.96 5.96 -9.57
N GLN A 90 7.51 7.12 -9.89
CA GLN A 90 8.79 7.60 -9.38
C GLN A 90 8.80 7.60 -7.84
N MET A 91 7.84 8.29 -7.25
CA MET A 91 7.75 8.45 -5.80
C MET A 91 7.27 7.18 -5.10
N SER A 92 6.47 6.35 -5.77
CA SER A 92 6.07 5.03 -5.23
C SER A 92 7.27 4.11 -5.08
N SER A 93 8.16 4.09 -6.09
CA SER A 93 9.39 3.30 -6.06
C SER A 93 10.34 3.78 -4.96
N ALA A 94 10.49 5.10 -4.81
CA ALA A 94 11.29 5.70 -3.74
C ALA A 94 10.75 5.34 -2.34
N ALA A 95 9.42 5.38 -2.17
CA ALA A 95 8.78 5.09 -0.90
C ALA A 95 9.04 3.66 -0.40
N PHE A 96 9.24 2.68 -1.28
CA PHE A 96 9.62 1.32 -0.85
C PHE A 96 10.98 1.23 -0.15
N TYR A 97 11.86 2.21 -0.33
CA TYR A 97 13.13 2.29 0.41
C TYR A 97 13.00 2.94 1.79
N ALA A 98 11.80 3.37 2.20
CA ALA A 98 11.61 4.22 3.37
C ALA A 98 12.15 3.62 4.68
N TYR A 99 12.07 2.30 4.86
CA TYR A 99 12.60 1.61 6.05
C TYR A 99 14.12 1.42 6.01
N GLN A 100 14.76 1.54 4.84
CA GLN A 100 16.21 1.39 4.69
C GLN A 100 16.95 2.73 4.78
N MET A 101 16.26 3.87 4.68
CA MET A 101 16.88 5.19 4.62
C MET A 101 17.73 5.52 5.86
N GLN A 102 17.37 5.02 7.04
CA GLN A 102 18.11 5.30 8.27
C GLN A 102 19.51 4.67 8.26
N ASP A 103 19.65 3.49 7.65
CA ASP A 103 20.85 2.66 7.78
C ASP A 103 21.60 2.45 6.46
N SER A 104 20.93 2.63 5.32
CA SER A 104 21.52 2.47 3.98
C SER A 104 21.81 3.82 3.32
N SER A 105 23.09 4.12 3.10
CA SER A 105 23.51 5.29 2.30
C SER A 105 22.99 5.23 0.88
N ARG A 106 22.95 4.03 0.28
CA ARG A 106 22.37 3.79 -1.04
C ARG A 106 20.88 4.15 -1.08
N ALA A 107 20.10 3.70 -0.10
CA ALA A 107 18.67 4.04 -0.02
C ALA A 107 18.47 5.56 0.07
N ARG A 108 19.30 6.26 0.86
CA ARG A 108 19.24 7.73 0.93
C ARG A 108 19.54 8.41 -0.41
N VAL A 109 20.57 7.98 -1.13
CA VAL A 109 20.88 8.53 -2.46
C VAL A 109 19.70 8.33 -3.41
N LEU A 110 19.16 7.10 -3.47
CA LEU A 110 18.02 6.79 -4.34
C LEU A 110 16.80 7.66 -4.03
N VAL A 111 16.43 7.79 -2.75
CA VAL A 111 15.28 8.61 -2.34
C VAL A 111 15.53 10.09 -2.60
N ARG A 112 16.74 10.58 -2.34
CA ARG A 112 17.10 11.98 -2.59
C ARG A 112 16.94 12.31 -4.08
N ASP A 113 17.52 11.50 -4.95
CA ASP A 113 17.47 11.70 -6.40
C ASP A 113 16.02 11.63 -6.90
N ALA A 114 15.21 10.69 -6.40
CA ALA A 114 13.79 10.59 -6.71
C ALA A 114 13.02 11.89 -6.47
N ILE A 115 13.24 12.50 -5.30
CA ILE A 115 12.57 13.72 -4.86
C ILE A 115 13.02 14.89 -5.71
N LEU A 116 14.33 15.05 -5.95
CA LEU A 116 14.88 16.14 -6.76
C LEU A 116 14.37 16.06 -8.20
N ASP A 117 14.39 14.89 -8.82
CA ASP A 117 13.94 14.71 -10.18
C ASP A 117 12.42 14.92 -10.32
N THR A 118 11.64 14.41 -9.38
CA THR A 118 10.19 14.66 -9.36
C THR A 118 9.88 16.16 -9.22
N THR A 119 10.65 16.86 -8.38
CA THR A 119 10.56 18.30 -8.17
C THR A 119 10.88 19.07 -9.46
N ILE A 120 11.97 18.73 -10.15
CA ILE A 120 12.35 19.32 -11.45
C ILE A 120 11.27 19.04 -12.50
N ARG A 121 10.68 17.84 -12.52
CA ARG A 121 9.58 17.48 -13.44
C ARG A 121 8.35 18.34 -13.18
N TYR A 122 7.99 18.59 -11.92
CA TYR A 122 6.87 19.48 -11.58
C TYR A 122 7.07 20.91 -12.07
N GLU A 123 8.30 21.41 -12.10
CA GLU A 123 8.60 22.74 -12.64
C GLU A 123 8.46 22.80 -14.17
N LYS A 124 8.68 21.67 -14.86
CA LYS A 124 8.72 21.60 -16.33
C LYS A 124 7.40 21.15 -16.98
N GLN A 125 6.57 20.37 -16.28
CA GLN A 125 5.34 19.79 -16.84
C GLN A 125 4.11 20.60 -16.42
N GLY A 126 3.20 20.81 -17.37
CA GLY A 126 1.87 21.37 -17.12
C GLY A 126 0.99 20.48 -16.22
N PRO A 127 -0.28 20.86 -16.00
CA PRO A 127 -1.19 20.03 -15.21
C PRO A 127 -1.39 18.66 -15.88
N SER A 128 -1.12 17.59 -15.13
CA SER A 128 -1.54 16.21 -15.44
C SER A 128 -2.88 15.93 -14.75
N GLU A 129 -3.42 14.71 -14.87
CA GLU A 129 -4.50 14.26 -13.97
C GLU A 129 -4.11 14.52 -12.50
N SER A 130 -5.02 15.13 -11.72
CA SER A 130 -4.70 15.65 -10.38
C SER A 130 -4.23 14.56 -9.44
N PHE A 131 -4.92 13.42 -9.45
CA PHE A 131 -4.68 12.34 -8.48
C PHE A 131 -3.26 11.76 -8.58
N GLU A 132 -2.67 11.63 -9.78
CA GLU A 132 -1.29 11.14 -9.92
C GLU A 132 -0.28 12.12 -9.31
N GLY A 133 -0.49 13.41 -9.57
CA GLY A 133 0.29 14.48 -8.95
C GLY A 133 0.13 14.49 -7.43
N ALA A 134 -1.09 14.27 -6.94
CA ALA A 134 -1.42 14.24 -5.51
C ALA A 134 -0.71 13.08 -4.80
N ILE A 135 -0.70 11.88 -5.37
CA ILE A 135 0.00 10.71 -4.81
C ILE A 135 1.50 11.00 -4.70
N ALA A 136 2.11 11.52 -5.76
CA ALA A 136 3.54 11.82 -5.78
C ALA A 136 3.92 12.93 -4.78
N ALA A 137 3.10 13.98 -4.66
CA ALA A 137 3.31 15.03 -3.68
C ALA A 137 3.16 14.50 -2.25
N PHE A 138 2.13 13.69 -1.98
CA PHE A 138 1.93 13.03 -0.70
C PHE A 138 3.14 12.15 -0.32
N LEU A 139 3.57 11.26 -1.22
CA LEU A 139 4.72 10.39 -0.96
C LEU A 139 6.03 11.18 -0.76
N THR A 140 6.21 12.29 -1.48
CA THR A 140 7.33 13.22 -1.25
C THR A 140 7.29 13.76 0.17
N VAL A 141 6.14 14.27 0.61
CA VAL A 141 5.95 14.77 1.98
C VAL A 141 6.23 13.67 3.00
N ARG A 142 5.71 12.47 2.81
CA ARG A 142 5.93 11.32 3.72
C ARG A 142 7.40 10.97 3.88
N LEU A 143 8.17 10.97 2.79
CA LEU A 143 9.61 10.75 2.83
C LEU A 143 10.35 11.91 3.52
N LEU A 144 9.90 13.15 3.29
CA LEU A 144 10.43 14.33 3.98
C LEU A 144 10.11 14.34 5.49
N GLU A 145 8.98 13.79 5.92
CA GLU A 145 8.65 13.63 7.34
C GLU A 145 9.52 12.56 7.99
N ARG A 146 9.72 11.42 7.31
CA ARG A 146 10.58 10.34 7.82
C ARG A 146 12.02 10.84 8.04
N GLU A 147 12.61 11.58 7.10
CA GLU A 147 13.98 12.08 7.27
C GLU A 147 14.16 13.12 8.39
N GLU A 148 13.08 13.78 8.85
CA GLU A 148 13.17 14.73 9.97
C GLU A 148 13.59 14.04 11.27
N THR A 149 13.27 12.76 11.40
CA THR A 149 13.63 11.91 12.54
C THR A 149 15.11 11.51 12.52
N PHE A 150 15.82 11.70 11.40
CA PHE A 150 17.20 11.26 11.28
C PHE A 150 18.19 12.23 11.94
N PRO A 151 19.34 11.70 12.44
CA PRO A 151 20.48 12.53 12.82
C PRO A 151 20.88 13.49 11.70
N LYS A 152 21.31 14.72 12.04
CA LYS A 152 21.63 15.78 11.06
C LYS A 152 22.55 15.32 9.91
N HIS A 153 23.55 14.50 10.20
CA HIS A 153 24.52 13.99 9.22
C HIS A 153 23.96 12.90 8.28
N LYS A 154 22.76 12.37 8.56
CA LYS A 154 22.04 11.40 7.71
C LYS A 154 20.84 12.01 6.98
N ARG A 155 20.55 13.31 7.18
CA ARG A 155 19.46 13.98 6.48
C ARG A 155 19.73 14.00 4.98
N LEU A 156 18.67 13.88 4.18
CA LEU A 156 18.79 13.90 2.73
C LEU A 156 19.03 15.33 2.27
N PHE A 157 18.34 16.31 2.88
CA PHE A 157 18.36 17.70 2.44
C PHE A 157 18.82 18.65 3.54
N ASN A 158 19.53 19.70 3.14
CA ASN A 158 19.74 20.85 4.01
C ASN A 158 18.46 21.72 4.07
N ALA A 159 18.44 22.73 4.94
CA ALA A 159 17.26 23.57 5.16
C ALA A 159 16.82 24.36 3.92
N GLU A 160 17.78 24.84 3.11
CA GLU A 160 17.51 25.61 1.89
C GLU A 160 16.94 24.72 0.79
N GLU A 161 17.55 23.56 0.55
CA GLU A 161 17.06 22.56 -0.40
C GLU A 161 15.64 22.13 -0.05
N LYS A 162 15.41 21.83 1.23
CA LYS A 162 14.08 21.45 1.72
C LYS A 162 13.07 22.57 1.45
N ARG A 163 13.40 23.82 1.80
CA ARG A 163 12.51 24.96 1.54
C ARG A 163 12.18 25.09 0.05
N LYS A 164 13.15 24.92 -0.85
CA LYS A 164 12.92 24.95 -2.31
C LYS A 164 11.97 23.85 -2.77
N ILE A 165 12.17 22.61 -2.30
CA ILE A 165 11.26 21.48 -2.61
C ILE A 165 9.83 21.81 -2.15
N LEU A 166 9.67 22.30 -0.91
CA LEU A 166 8.34 22.63 -0.39
C LEU A 166 7.67 23.78 -1.14
N SER A 167 8.41 24.80 -1.56
CA SER A 167 7.86 25.88 -2.40
C SER A 167 7.35 25.37 -3.76
N ILE A 168 8.03 24.38 -4.34
CA ILE A 168 7.58 23.76 -5.61
C ILE A 168 6.34 22.90 -5.38
N LEU A 169 6.30 22.14 -4.28
CA LEU A 169 5.10 21.38 -3.88
C LEU A 169 3.90 22.29 -3.64
N SER A 170 4.10 23.48 -3.03
CA SER A 170 3.03 24.48 -2.85
C SER A 170 2.45 24.95 -4.18
N LYS A 171 3.30 25.31 -5.15
CA LYS A 171 2.84 25.65 -6.51
C LYS A 171 2.06 24.49 -7.13
N ARG A 172 2.54 23.26 -6.98
CA ARG A 172 1.88 22.07 -7.53
C ARG A 172 0.54 21.78 -6.88
N LEU A 173 0.42 21.94 -5.57
CA LEU A 173 -0.83 21.81 -4.81
C LEU A 173 -1.91 22.74 -5.38
N PHE A 174 -1.59 24.02 -5.59
CA PHE A 174 -2.56 24.99 -6.12
C PHE A 174 -2.92 24.79 -7.59
N LEU A 175 -2.07 24.11 -8.36
CA LEU A 175 -2.40 23.65 -9.71
C LEU A 175 -3.28 22.39 -9.69
N GLY A 176 -3.04 21.45 -8.76
CA GLY A 176 -3.74 20.18 -8.69
C GLY A 176 -5.14 20.27 -8.07
N LEU A 177 -5.33 21.08 -7.02
CA LEU A 177 -6.63 21.25 -6.35
C LEU A 177 -7.79 21.60 -7.30
N PRO A 178 -7.66 22.54 -8.27
CA PRO A 178 -8.75 22.86 -9.19
C PRO A 178 -8.91 21.86 -10.35
N THR A 179 -7.92 21.01 -10.63
CA THR A 179 -8.00 20.00 -11.69
C THR A 179 -9.14 19.02 -11.38
N LYS A 180 -10.00 18.74 -12.37
CA LYS A 180 -11.15 17.86 -12.21
C LYS A 180 -10.70 16.40 -12.05
N ASP A 181 -11.23 15.74 -11.03
CA ASP A 181 -11.19 14.29 -10.87
C ASP A 181 -12.63 13.78 -10.78
N THR A 182 -12.84 12.48 -10.99
CA THR A 182 -14.13 11.82 -10.89
C THR A 182 -14.04 10.58 -10.01
N GLU A 183 -15.17 10.18 -9.44
CA GLU A 183 -15.33 8.91 -8.74
C GLU A 183 -14.29 8.76 -7.62
N ASN A 184 -13.77 7.55 -7.35
CA ASN A 184 -12.78 7.32 -6.29
C ASN A 184 -11.48 8.13 -6.46
N ARG A 185 -11.13 8.57 -7.68
CA ARG A 185 -9.95 9.41 -7.93
C ARG A 185 -10.09 10.78 -7.27
N ALA A 186 -11.31 11.31 -7.17
CA ALA A 186 -11.56 12.57 -6.49
C ALA A 186 -11.35 12.44 -4.97
N ALA A 187 -11.81 11.35 -4.36
CA ALA A 187 -11.55 11.07 -2.94
C ALA A 187 -10.05 10.93 -2.65
N LEU A 188 -9.34 10.15 -3.48
CA LEU A 188 -7.88 10.00 -3.42
C LEU A 188 -7.17 11.36 -3.50
N ALA A 189 -7.45 12.14 -4.55
CA ALA A 189 -6.82 13.46 -4.73
C ALA A 189 -7.13 14.40 -3.56
N GLY A 190 -8.37 14.39 -3.04
CA GLY A 190 -8.77 15.20 -1.89
C GLY A 190 -7.94 14.89 -0.64
N VAL A 191 -7.83 13.61 -0.27
CA VAL A 191 -7.04 13.16 0.91
C VAL A 191 -5.56 13.53 0.76
N TYR A 192 -4.95 13.21 -0.38
CA TYR A 192 -3.52 13.45 -0.59
C TYR A 192 -3.17 14.94 -0.63
N TRP A 193 -4.01 15.76 -1.27
CA TRP A 193 -3.79 17.21 -1.27
C TRP A 193 -4.03 17.84 0.09
N TYR A 194 -5.03 17.37 0.85
CA TYR A 194 -5.25 17.81 2.23
C TYR A 194 -3.99 17.58 3.08
N TYR A 195 -3.46 16.35 3.06
CA TYR A 195 -2.28 16.00 3.85
C TYR A 195 -1.05 16.80 3.42
N THR A 196 -0.83 16.93 2.11
CA THR A 196 0.26 17.74 1.56
C THR A 196 0.15 19.18 2.01
N GLY A 197 -1.05 19.78 1.95
CA GLY A 197 -1.28 21.15 2.41
C GLY A 197 -1.07 21.33 3.91
N ALA A 198 -1.51 20.37 4.73
CA ALA A 198 -1.32 20.41 6.19
C ALA A 198 0.17 20.39 6.55
N TYR A 199 0.96 19.56 5.87
CA TYR A 199 2.40 19.55 6.03
C TYR A 199 3.04 20.87 5.59
N LEU A 200 2.64 21.43 4.44
CA LEU A 200 3.15 22.73 3.99
C LEU A 200 2.79 23.87 4.96
N GLN A 201 1.61 23.85 5.58
CA GLN A 201 1.23 24.80 6.63
C GLN A 201 2.11 24.64 7.87
N LYS A 202 2.31 23.40 8.37
CA LYS A 202 3.19 23.09 9.51
C LYS A 202 4.61 23.63 9.31
N HIS A 203 5.09 23.65 8.07
CA HIS A 203 6.42 24.15 7.71
C HIS A 203 6.45 25.65 7.32
N GLY A 204 5.36 26.39 7.53
CA GLY A 204 5.28 27.83 7.28
C GLY A 204 5.36 28.21 5.79
N ILE A 205 5.08 27.26 4.89
CA ILE A 205 5.05 27.49 3.44
C ILE A 205 3.67 28.00 3.01
N LEU A 206 2.62 27.52 3.67
CA LEU A 206 1.28 28.06 3.56
C LEU A 206 0.93 28.84 4.83
N ASN A 207 0.26 29.96 4.67
CA ASN A 207 -0.42 30.63 5.78
C ASN A 207 -1.83 30.04 6.02
N ASP A 208 -2.51 30.46 7.09
CA ASP A 208 -3.82 29.94 7.47
C ASP A 208 -4.91 30.16 6.42
N SER A 209 -4.88 31.30 5.71
CA SER A 209 -5.84 31.59 4.63
C SER A 209 -5.63 30.66 3.43
N GLU A 210 -4.37 30.40 3.09
CA GLU A 210 -4.00 29.46 2.04
C GLU A 210 -4.40 28.03 2.40
N PHE A 211 -4.12 27.60 3.64
CA PHE A 211 -4.52 26.28 4.09
C PHE A 211 -6.04 26.12 4.15
N GLN A 212 -6.78 27.16 4.55
CA GLN A 212 -8.24 27.13 4.54
C GLN A 212 -8.79 26.85 3.13
N LYS A 213 -8.20 27.45 2.07
CA LYS A 213 -8.54 27.13 0.66
C LYS A 213 -8.23 25.67 0.32
N VAL A 214 -7.16 25.10 0.86
CA VAL A 214 -6.85 23.67 0.69
C VAL A 214 -7.93 22.81 1.33
N LYS A 215 -8.33 23.10 2.57
CA LYS A 215 -9.38 22.35 3.28
C LYS A 215 -10.68 22.34 2.47
N GLU A 216 -11.13 23.52 2.02
CA GLU A 216 -12.36 23.68 1.24
C GLU A 216 -12.33 22.89 -0.08
N ARG A 217 -11.23 23.00 -0.85
CA ARG A 217 -11.11 22.33 -2.15
C ARG A 217 -10.92 20.82 -2.02
N ALA A 218 -10.17 20.36 -1.02
CA ALA A 218 -10.03 18.95 -0.73
C ALA A 218 -11.38 18.33 -0.33
N LYS A 219 -12.12 19.00 0.55
CA LYS A 219 -13.48 18.60 0.93
C LYS A 219 -14.40 18.49 -0.27
N ALA A 220 -14.39 19.51 -1.14
CA ALA A 220 -15.24 19.53 -2.33
C ALA A 220 -14.98 18.34 -3.27
N LYS A 221 -13.72 17.89 -3.42
CA LYS A 221 -13.39 16.68 -4.19
C LYS A 221 -13.99 15.42 -3.57
N ILE A 222 -13.93 15.30 -2.25
CA ILE A 222 -14.45 14.14 -1.53
C ILE A 222 -15.98 14.12 -1.58
N ASP A 223 -16.62 15.28 -1.35
CA ASP A 223 -18.07 15.43 -1.47
C ASP A 223 -18.55 15.11 -2.90
N GLN A 224 -17.79 15.52 -3.91
CA GLN A 224 -18.08 15.16 -5.30
C GLN A 224 -18.00 13.64 -5.50
N SER A 225 -16.96 12.99 -4.98
CA SER A 225 -16.82 11.52 -5.06
C SER A 225 -18.00 10.80 -4.42
N ILE A 226 -18.41 11.22 -3.22
CA ILE A 226 -19.57 10.67 -2.51
C ILE A 226 -20.85 10.86 -3.33
N LYS A 227 -21.06 12.06 -3.89
CA LYS A 227 -22.24 12.35 -4.72
C LYS A 227 -22.29 11.45 -5.95
N GLU A 228 -21.16 11.20 -6.58
CA GLU A 228 -21.06 10.38 -7.79
C GLU A 228 -21.20 8.88 -7.50
N THR A 229 -20.68 8.42 -6.36
CA THR A 229 -20.44 6.98 -6.13
C THR A 229 -21.28 6.37 -5.02
N LEU A 230 -21.84 7.18 -4.12
CA LEU A 230 -22.69 6.76 -3.00
C LEU A 230 -24.10 7.36 -3.12
N ALA A 231 -24.60 7.48 -4.34
CA ALA A 231 -25.91 8.04 -4.65
C ALA A 231 -27.10 7.20 -4.12
N ARG A 232 -26.87 5.95 -3.70
CA ARG A 232 -27.89 5.06 -3.14
C ARG A 232 -27.72 4.92 -1.62
N PRO A 233 -28.81 4.76 -0.85
CA PRO A 233 -28.77 4.72 0.62
C PRO A 233 -28.35 3.35 1.18
N ASP A 234 -27.54 2.58 0.46
CA ASP A 234 -27.11 1.23 0.84
C ASP A 234 -25.61 1.12 1.15
N ASN A 235 -24.94 2.28 1.27
CA ASN A 235 -23.52 2.40 1.57
C ASN A 235 -22.60 1.62 0.61
N ARG A 236 -23.06 1.28 -0.60
CA ARG A 236 -22.25 0.58 -1.59
C ARG A 236 -21.75 1.55 -2.65
N TYR A 237 -20.41 1.61 -2.78
CA TYR A 237 -19.74 2.37 -3.83
C TYR A 237 -20.15 1.87 -5.21
N ARG A 238 -20.47 2.78 -6.13
CA ARG A 238 -20.80 2.46 -7.52
C ARG A 238 -20.18 3.44 -8.49
N GLU A 239 -19.41 2.91 -9.44
CA GLU A 239 -18.94 3.66 -10.60
C GLU A 239 -19.95 3.47 -11.73
N LYS A 240 -20.56 4.56 -12.24
CA LYS A 240 -21.60 4.48 -13.30
C LYS A 240 -22.74 3.50 -12.96
N GLY A 241 -23.12 3.43 -11.68
CA GLY A 241 -24.18 2.55 -11.19
C GLY A 241 -23.76 1.10 -10.93
N LEU A 242 -22.49 0.74 -11.15
CA LEU A 242 -21.98 -0.61 -11.00
C LEU A 242 -21.06 -0.73 -9.77
N PHE A 243 -21.34 -1.70 -8.92
CA PHE A 243 -20.57 -1.94 -7.69
C PHE A 243 -19.19 -2.51 -8.02
N SER A 244 -18.14 -2.11 -7.32
CA SER A 244 -16.81 -2.73 -7.40
C SER A 244 -16.25 -2.87 -5.99
N LEU A 245 -15.92 -4.10 -5.58
CA LEU A 245 -15.38 -4.35 -4.25
C LEU A 245 -14.05 -3.63 -4.01
N HIS A 246 -13.12 -3.69 -4.98
CA HIS A 246 -11.84 -3.00 -4.89
C HIS A 246 -12.02 -1.50 -4.64
N TYR A 247 -12.80 -0.82 -5.49
CA TYR A 247 -13.01 0.62 -5.35
C TYR A 247 -13.88 0.98 -4.15
N HIS A 248 -14.76 0.08 -3.71
CA HIS A 248 -15.47 0.23 -2.46
C HIS A 248 -14.53 0.29 -1.26
N ILE A 249 -13.53 -0.61 -1.20
CA ILE A 249 -12.51 -0.58 -0.13
C ILE A 249 -11.67 0.70 -0.23
N VAL A 250 -11.24 1.09 -1.43
CA VAL A 250 -10.47 2.34 -1.65
C VAL A 250 -11.24 3.57 -1.15
N GLU A 251 -12.48 3.73 -1.58
CA GLU A 251 -13.32 4.86 -1.16
C GLU A 251 -13.52 4.85 0.36
N THR A 252 -13.87 3.69 0.93
CA THR A 252 -14.06 3.52 2.38
C THR A 252 -12.83 3.99 3.16
N PHE A 253 -11.65 3.58 2.71
CA PHE A 253 -10.38 3.96 3.33
C PHE A 253 -10.10 5.45 3.17
N MET A 254 -10.35 6.05 2.00
CA MET A 254 -10.18 7.49 1.80
C MET A 254 -11.13 8.33 2.68
N LEU A 255 -12.38 7.90 2.85
CA LEU A 255 -13.34 8.57 3.74
C LEU A 255 -12.89 8.49 5.21
N LEU A 256 -12.39 7.33 5.66
CA LEU A 256 -11.79 7.21 6.99
C LEU A 256 -10.62 8.18 7.13
N MET A 257 -9.67 8.15 6.19
CA MET A 257 -8.46 8.97 6.25
C MET A 257 -8.80 10.46 6.30
N TYR A 258 -9.69 10.93 5.43
CA TYR A 258 -10.09 12.33 5.45
C TYR A 258 -10.82 12.70 6.75
N GLY A 259 -11.80 11.89 7.16
CA GLY A 259 -12.54 12.14 8.40
C GLY A 259 -11.64 12.21 9.63
N HIS A 260 -10.61 11.36 9.69
CA HIS A 260 -9.59 11.40 10.74
C HIS A 260 -8.70 12.65 10.64
N LEU A 261 -8.09 12.89 9.47
CA LEU A 261 -7.14 13.99 9.25
C LEU A 261 -7.78 15.38 9.42
N ALA A 262 -9.00 15.54 8.93
CA ALA A 262 -9.75 16.79 8.98
C ALA A 262 -10.58 16.96 10.27
N ASN A 263 -10.62 15.93 11.12
CA ASN A 263 -11.49 15.84 12.29
C ASN A 263 -12.97 16.08 11.92
N GLU A 264 -13.44 15.38 10.89
CA GLU A 264 -14.81 15.45 10.37
C GLU A 264 -15.52 14.09 10.56
N PRO A 265 -16.26 13.90 11.68
CA PRO A 265 -16.83 12.61 12.07
C PRO A 265 -17.79 11.99 11.05
N VAL A 266 -18.51 12.82 10.29
CA VAL A 266 -19.48 12.36 9.28
C VAL A 266 -18.86 11.42 8.23
N TYR A 267 -17.60 11.66 7.84
CA TYR A 267 -16.90 10.78 6.90
C TYR A 267 -16.43 9.48 7.56
N MET A 268 -16.05 9.54 8.85
CA MET A 268 -15.70 8.34 9.62
C MET A 268 -16.91 7.44 9.86
N GLU A 269 -18.08 8.01 10.11
CA GLU A 269 -19.34 7.28 10.25
C GLU A 269 -19.74 6.60 8.93
N LYS A 270 -19.60 7.31 7.81
CA LYS A 270 -19.82 6.74 6.48
C LYS A 270 -18.83 5.61 6.19
N ALA A 271 -17.55 5.80 6.49
CA ALA A 271 -16.53 4.76 6.35
C ALA A 271 -16.82 3.54 7.22
N ARG A 272 -17.35 3.72 8.44
CA ARG A 272 -17.79 2.60 9.29
C ARG A 272 -18.89 1.79 8.62
N ALA A 273 -19.94 2.45 8.13
CA ALA A 273 -21.06 1.78 7.48
C ALA A 273 -20.63 1.04 6.19
N MET A 274 -19.69 1.60 5.43
CA MET A 274 -19.10 0.92 4.27
C MET A 274 -18.19 -0.24 4.70
N THR A 275 -17.49 -0.14 5.83
CA THR A 275 -16.70 -1.26 6.39
C THR A 275 -17.59 -2.44 6.76
N ASP A 276 -18.80 -2.20 7.26
CA ASP A 276 -19.78 -3.27 7.52
C ASP A 276 -20.18 -4.01 6.23
N VAL A 277 -20.28 -3.29 5.10
CA VAL A 277 -20.49 -3.91 3.78
C VAL A 277 -19.31 -4.80 3.40
N ILE A 278 -18.07 -4.33 3.54
CA ILE A 278 -16.86 -5.15 3.28
C ILE A 278 -16.90 -6.43 4.13
N ASN A 279 -17.22 -6.30 5.42
CA ASN A 279 -17.29 -7.42 6.36
C ASN A 279 -18.40 -8.42 6.01
N SER A 280 -19.53 -7.97 5.45
CA SER A 280 -20.63 -8.84 4.99
C SER A 280 -20.28 -9.65 3.74
N LEU A 281 -19.28 -9.21 2.97
CA LEU A 281 -18.82 -9.87 1.74
C LEU A 281 -17.60 -10.77 1.97
N ALA A 282 -16.93 -10.64 3.12
CA ALA A 282 -15.76 -11.42 3.48
C ALA A 282 -16.14 -12.81 4.01
N GLN A 283 -15.43 -13.84 3.57
CA GLN A 283 -15.52 -15.17 4.17
C GLN A 283 -14.93 -15.18 5.59
N ASP A 284 -15.12 -16.30 6.30
CA ASP A 284 -14.69 -16.43 7.69
C ASP A 284 -13.18 -16.35 7.88
N ASP A 285 -12.38 -16.72 6.87
CA ASP A 285 -10.92 -16.60 6.87
C ASP A 285 -10.43 -15.20 6.45
N GLY A 286 -11.34 -14.31 6.07
CA GLY A 286 -11.04 -12.97 5.57
C GLY A 286 -10.93 -12.88 4.05
N PHE A 287 -11.13 -13.96 3.29
CA PHE A 287 -11.11 -13.90 1.82
C PHE A 287 -12.20 -12.98 1.27
N LEU A 288 -11.82 -12.16 0.29
CA LEU A 288 -12.70 -11.28 -0.47
C LEU A 288 -12.72 -11.73 -1.93
N ASP A 289 -13.88 -12.19 -2.41
CA ASP A 289 -14.02 -12.60 -3.80
C ASP A 289 -14.06 -11.38 -4.73
N ALA A 290 -12.98 -11.19 -5.49
CA ALA A 290 -12.85 -10.11 -6.47
C ALA A 290 -13.91 -10.14 -7.58
N HIS A 291 -14.60 -11.27 -7.77
CA HIS A 291 -15.71 -11.39 -8.72
C HIS A 291 -16.99 -10.68 -8.26
N ILE A 292 -17.04 -10.22 -7.00
CA ILE A 292 -18.19 -9.47 -6.48
C ILE A 292 -18.15 -8.04 -7.06
N GLY A 293 -18.90 -7.83 -8.13
CA GLY A 293 -19.12 -6.53 -8.76
C GLY A 293 -18.72 -6.47 -10.23
N HIS A 294 -18.76 -5.26 -10.78
CA HIS A 294 -18.25 -4.91 -12.11
C HIS A 294 -16.75 -4.62 -12.05
N ARG A 295 -16.06 -4.96 -13.15
CA ARG A 295 -14.59 -4.98 -13.25
C ARG A 295 -13.99 -5.78 -12.09
N PRO A 296 -14.02 -7.13 -12.16
CA PRO A 296 -13.29 -7.97 -11.21
C PRO A 296 -11.80 -7.61 -11.31
N SER A 297 -11.44 -6.62 -10.52
CA SER A 297 -10.11 -6.13 -10.28
C SER A 297 -9.79 -6.76 -8.94
N GLY A 298 -8.77 -7.59 -8.94
CA GLY A 298 -8.41 -8.38 -7.79
C GLY A 298 -8.24 -7.56 -6.54
N ILE A 299 -8.46 -8.25 -5.43
CA ILE A 299 -8.12 -7.72 -4.12
C ILE A 299 -6.67 -8.12 -3.87
N GLY A 300 -5.75 -7.21 -4.21
CA GLY A 300 -4.33 -7.31 -3.91
C GLY A 300 -4.02 -7.11 -2.43
N ALA A 301 -2.74 -7.20 -2.06
CA ALA A 301 -2.24 -6.87 -0.74
C ALA A 301 -2.67 -5.46 -0.29
N GLN A 302 -2.82 -4.51 -1.24
CA GLN A 302 -3.33 -3.18 -0.98
C GLN A 302 -4.77 -3.18 -0.44
N GLY A 303 -5.66 -3.96 -1.06
CA GLY A 303 -7.06 -4.09 -0.63
C GLY A 303 -7.17 -4.70 0.77
N TYR A 304 -6.42 -5.76 1.03
CA TYR A 304 -6.38 -6.42 2.34
C TYR A 304 -5.76 -5.55 3.45
N LEU A 305 -4.69 -4.80 3.14
CA LEU A 305 -4.13 -3.81 4.05
C LEU A 305 -5.19 -2.78 4.47
N MET A 306 -5.91 -2.20 3.51
CA MET A 306 -6.97 -1.22 3.81
C MET A 306 -8.12 -1.84 4.62
N ALA A 307 -8.60 -3.03 4.24
CA ALA A 307 -9.66 -3.72 4.96
C ALA A 307 -9.26 -4.07 6.41
N GLY A 308 -8.01 -4.50 6.61
CA GLY A 308 -7.43 -4.75 7.93
C GLY A 308 -7.36 -3.48 8.76
N VAL A 309 -6.84 -2.40 8.20
CA VAL A 309 -6.74 -1.09 8.86
C VAL A 309 -8.11 -0.51 9.23
N LEU A 310 -9.09 -0.59 8.34
CA LEU A 310 -10.47 -0.15 8.60
C LEU A 310 -11.05 -0.88 9.82
N ASN A 311 -10.93 -2.21 9.86
CA ASN A 311 -11.42 -3.01 10.97
C ASN A 311 -10.64 -2.74 12.27
N LEU A 312 -9.33 -2.53 12.18
CA LEU A 312 -8.50 -2.19 13.33
C LEU A 312 -8.90 -0.84 13.93
N TYR A 313 -9.09 0.18 13.10
CA TYR A 313 -9.54 1.51 13.51
C TYR A 313 -10.90 1.46 14.21
N PHE A 314 -11.84 0.68 13.66
CA PHE A 314 -13.18 0.49 14.22
C PHE A 314 -13.25 -0.57 15.34
N LYS A 315 -12.10 -0.97 15.91
CA LYS A 315 -11.98 -1.88 17.07
C LYS A 315 -12.48 -3.31 16.83
N ASN A 316 -12.56 -3.76 15.58
CA ASN A 316 -12.82 -5.16 15.22
C ASN A 316 -11.50 -5.91 14.98
N LYS A 317 -10.75 -6.13 16.05
CA LYS A 317 -9.38 -6.67 15.98
C LYS A 317 -9.33 -8.06 15.31
N THR A 318 -10.25 -8.96 15.67
CA THR A 318 -10.29 -10.32 15.10
C THR A 318 -10.51 -10.31 13.59
N ARG A 319 -11.37 -9.42 13.07
CA ARG A 319 -11.57 -9.30 11.62
C ARG A 319 -10.37 -8.62 10.95
N ALA A 320 -9.76 -7.63 11.59
CA ALA A 320 -8.54 -7.00 11.09
C ALA A 320 -7.40 -8.03 10.91
N GLU A 321 -7.17 -8.85 11.93
CA GLU A 321 -6.17 -9.93 11.92
C GLU A 321 -6.41 -10.91 10.76
N LYS A 322 -7.65 -11.29 10.47
CA LYS A 322 -7.98 -12.14 9.31
C LYS A 322 -7.54 -11.53 7.99
N PHE A 323 -7.83 -10.24 7.77
CA PHE A 323 -7.40 -9.56 6.54
C PHE A 323 -5.88 -9.44 6.44
N PHE A 324 -5.18 -9.05 7.51
CA PHE A 324 -3.71 -8.98 7.50
C PHE A 324 -3.07 -10.34 7.27
N ASN A 325 -3.60 -11.40 7.89
CA ASN A 325 -3.15 -12.78 7.67
C ASN A 325 -3.34 -13.23 6.23
N TYR A 326 -4.49 -12.91 5.63
CA TYR A 326 -4.76 -13.27 4.26
C TYR A 326 -3.75 -12.66 3.28
N SER A 327 -3.28 -11.44 3.56
CA SER A 327 -2.31 -10.76 2.71
C SER A 327 -0.84 -11.02 3.02
N TYR A 328 -0.51 -11.53 4.21
CA TYR A 328 0.88 -11.72 4.62
C TYR A 328 1.60 -12.86 3.88
N GLY A 329 2.93 -12.82 3.89
CA GLY A 329 3.79 -13.88 3.32
C GLY A 329 4.04 -13.77 1.82
N ALA A 330 4.47 -14.85 1.20
CA ALA A 330 4.90 -14.87 -0.22
C ALA A 330 3.73 -14.90 -1.21
N ARG A 331 2.48 -14.83 -0.73
CA ARG A 331 1.27 -14.97 -1.57
C ARG A 331 1.20 -13.95 -2.70
N PHE A 332 1.67 -12.73 -2.46
CA PHE A 332 1.69 -11.63 -3.42
C PHE A 332 3.07 -11.42 -4.05
N PHE A 333 3.98 -12.36 -3.88
CA PHE A 333 5.36 -12.30 -4.36
C PHE A 333 5.69 -13.54 -5.21
N LYS A 334 4.80 -13.89 -6.14
CA LYS A 334 4.89 -15.14 -6.93
C LYS A 334 5.29 -14.96 -8.39
N ASP A 335 5.76 -13.78 -8.79
CA ASP A 335 6.34 -13.61 -10.13
C ASP A 335 7.57 -14.52 -10.24
N LEU A 336 7.50 -15.56 -11.08
CA LEU A 336 8.57 -16.56 -11.23
C LEU A 336 9.90 -15.93 -11.68
N ARG A 337 9.84 -14.82 -12.41
CA ARG A 337 11.04 -14.08 -12.84
C ARG A 337 11.55 -13.14 -11.77
N HIS A 338 10.65 -12.65 -10.92
CA HIS A 338 10.89 -11.61 -9.93
C HIS A 338 10.21 -11.95 -8.60
N PRO A 339 10.74 -12.90 -7.81
CA PRO A 339 10.07 -13.45 -6.62
C PRO A 339 9.91 -12.46 -5.47
N ASN A 340 10.41 -11.24 -5.63
CA ASN A 340 10.28 -10.13 -4.70
C ASN A 340 9.36 -9.01 -5.22
N ARG A 341 8.74 -9.19 -6.40
CA ARG A 341 7.79 -8.24 -6.99
C ARG A 341 6.40 -8.44 -6.40
N LEU A 342 5.75 -7.36 -6.00
CA LEU A 342 4.40 -7.41 -5.45
C LEU A 342 3.39 -7.48 -6.60
N VAL A 343 2.81 -8.67 -6.77
CA VAL A 343 1.84 -9.01 -7.80
C VAL A 343 0.62 -9.65 -7.16
N TRP A 344 -0.56 -9.39 -7.68
CA TRP A 344 -1.74 -10.17 -7.31
C TRP A 344 -2.19 -11.03 -8.48
N TYR A 345 -2.66 -12.23 -8.15
CA TYR A 345 -3.21 -13.21 -9.08
C TYR A 345 -4.68 -13.38 -8.75
N ASP A 346 -5.52 -13.42 -9.80
CA ASP A 346 -6.88 -13.88 -9.62
C ASP A 346 -6.85 -15.35 -9.23
N THR A 347 -7.35 -15.68 -8.03
CA THR A 347 -7.42 -17.05 -7.51
C THR A 347 -8.16 -18.02 -8.43
N LYS A 348 -8.97 -17.53 -9.39
CA LYS A 348 -9.72 -18.35 -10.35
C LYS A 348 -9.17 -18.33 -11.79
N SER A 349 -8.11 -17.58 -12.08
CA SER A 349 -7.53 -17.49 -13.44
C SER A 349 -6.05 -17.89 -13.47
N SER A 350 -5.62 -18.53 -14.57
CA SER A 350 -4.21 -18.83 -14.87
C SER A 350 -3.41 -17.62 -15.40
N SER A 351 -4.06 -16.48 -15.64
CA SER A 351 -3.46 -15.14 -15.84
C SER A 351 -4.59 -14.08 -15.82
N PRO A 352 -4.46 -12.95 -15.09
CA PRO A 352 -3.46 -11.91 -15.35
C PRO A 352 -2.66 -11.47 -14.12
N ILE A 353 -1.41 -11.05 -14.35
CA ILE A 353 -0.57 -10.35 -13.38
C ILE A 353 -0.99 -8.88 -13.42
N PHE A 354 -1.46 -8.34 -12.30
CA PHE A 354 -1.70 -6.90 -12.17
C PHE A 354 -0.78 -6.30 -11.11
N ASN A 355 -0.30 -5.10 -11.38
CA ASN A 355 0.64 -4.39 -10.52
C ASN A 355 -0.10 -3.79 -9.31
N ASP A 356 0.13 -4.38 -8.13
CA ASP A 356 -0.39 -3.87 -6.85
C ASP A 356 0.59 -2.93 -6.15
N ASP A 357 1.87 -3.01 -6.50
CA ASP A 357 3.00 -2.31 -5.89
C ASP A 357 2.78 -0.80 -5.73
N ILE A 358 2.42 -0.10 -6.80
CA ILE A 358 2.27 1.36 -6.78
C ILE A 358 1.12 1.80 -5.89
N SER A 359 0.01 1.07 -5.90
CA SER A 359 -1.17 1.42 -5.10
C SER A 359 -1.00 1.03 -3.64
N PHE A 360 -0.25 -0.05 -3.35
CA PHE A 360 0.02 -0.51 -1.99
C PHE A 360 0.74 0.57 -1.17
N VAL A 361 1.80 1.15 -1.74
CA VAL A 361 2.73 2.02 -0.99
C VAL A 361 2.06 3.30 -0.48
N ASN A 362 1.24 3.97 -1.29
CA ASN A 362 0.51 5.17 -0.85
C ASN A 362 -0.57 4.85 0.20
N MET A 363 -1.22 3.68 0.13
CA MET A 363 -2.19 3.28 1.15
C MET A 363 -1.49 2.89 2.46
N ALA A 364 -0.33 2.24 2.38
CA ALA A 364 0.51 1.92 3.53
C ALA A 364 1.01 3.17 4.26
N GLU A 365 1.47 4.19 3.52
CA GLU A 365 1.85 5.46 4.14
C GLU A 365 0.67 6.17 4.81
N LEU A 366 -0.55 6.09 4.27
CA LEU A 366 -1.75 6.58 4.93
C LEU A 366 -2.08 5.77 6.20
N ALA A 367 -1.98 4.45 6.15
CA ALA A 367 -2.24 3.60 7.31
C ALA A 367 -1.29 3.91 8.49
N LEU A 368 -0.01 4.19 8.21
CA LEU A 368 0.96 4.57 9.23
C LEU A 368 0.64 5.91 9.92
N ILE A 369 -0.12 6.80 9.26
CA ILE A 369 -0.55 8.07 9.87
C ILE A 369 -1.61 7.82 10.97
N LEU A 370 -2.53 6.87 10.77
CA LEU A 370 -3.60 6.57 11.73
C LEU A 370 -3.07 5.99 13.04
N PHE A 371 -2.00 5.19 12.97
CA PHE A 371 -1.45 4.46 14.11
C PHE A 371 -0.05 4.96 14.44
N GLN A 372 0.06 6.23 14.82
CA GLN A 372 1.33 6.87 15.24
C GLN A 372 2.09 6.09 16.34
N LYS A 373 1.38 5.26 17.12
CA LYS A 373 1.95 4.22 17.96
C LYS A 373 1.66 2.87 17.31
N ASP A 374 2.70 2.08 17.10
CA ASP A 374 2.65 0.74 16.54
C ASP A 374 1.46 -0.07 17.08
N ALA A 375 0.50 -0.35 16.20
CA ALA A 375 -0.68 -1.14 16.57
C ALA A 375 -0.35 -2.64 16.44
N PRO A 376 -0.54 -3.44 17.51
CA PRO A 376 -0.23 -4.86 17.47
C PRO A 376 -1.25 -5.64 16.62
N ILE A 377 -0.75 -6.51 15.76
CA ILE A 377 -1.50 -7.39 14.87
C ILE A 377 -1.00 -8.82 15.08
N LEU A 378 -1.93 -9.77 15.18
CA LEU A 378 -1.59 -11.20 15.18
C LEU A 378 -1.48 -11.72 13.76
N ILE A 379 -0.29 -12.19 13.40
CA ILE A 379 -0.04 -12.91 12.16
C ILE A 379 0.19 -14.38 12.46
N ALA A 380 -0.71 -15.24 11.99
CA ALA A 380 -0.47 -16.67 11.87
C ALA A 380 0.59 -16.87 10.78
N THR A 381 1.73 -17.46 11.15
CA THR A 381 2.67 -17.96 10.15
C THR A 381 1.97 -19.08 9.40
N LEU A 382 1.61 -18.84 8.15
CA LEU A 382 1.13 -19.91 7.28
C LEU A 382 2.31 -20.86 7.01
N PRO A 383 2.10 -22.19 7.11
CA PRO A 383 3.14 -23.18 6.84
C PRO A 383 3.64 -23.14 5.38
#